data_AF-A0A095S9S1-F1
#
_entry.id   AF-A0A095S9S1-F1
#
_cell.length_a   1.000
_cell.length_b   1.000
_cell.length_c   1.000
_cell.angle_alpha   90.00
_cell.angle_beta   90.00
_cell.angle_gamma   90.00
#
_symmetry.space_group_name_H-M   'P 1'
#
loop_
_entity.id
_entity.type
_entity.pdbx_description
1 polymer ?
#
loop_
_entity_poly.entity_id
_entity_poly.type
_entity_poly.pdbx_seq_one_letter_code
_entity_poly.pdbx_strand_id
1 'polypeptide(L)'
;MNSINIILTTTSPWYVAFPENESKESKGVSLTQKKSVFGQQVPCYLGNGLRGQFRRSIGQLIIDSLRSKGETIPANVFIGLQTGSASAQPDKSMNSVEELTRSAQHVYMGLFGGGARTLRSRYSVSDITPILHSTVETNEIVAPKGMVDEVLDGLSYTVNDGDNKTVKAIEGWQLIEKRWFTKVDDFERGNVTFELLDTIENGAEAVSDYLSGNAENSKQRKAAKNSDSKEKITKTSVANMLGFETIKTGVKMHFRVDFDATITEPQFGALMLALEAWVNRNYVGGWGRTNFGRFKVDAIRIDSDRFDIFESYTNEALYVDDKFTLANMADDIQSHIAETKSEIESVDRDEIVSYFTNLAKA
;
A
#
# COMPACT_ATOMS: atom_id res chain seq x y z
N MET A 1 14.44 0.37 23.05
CA MET A 1 13.58 -0.06 21.93
C MET A 1 13.83 0.88 20.76
N ASN A 2 13.70 0.41 19.51
CA ASN A 2 13.91 1.23 18.30
C ASN A 2 12.71 1.03 17.37
N SER A 3 11.67 1.84 17.56
CA SER A 3 10.43 1.71 16.78
C SER A 3 9.70 3.03 16.56
N ILE A 4 8.93 3.06 15.48
CA ILE A 4 7.95 4.11 15.18
C ILE A 4 6.58 3.43 15.18
N ASN A 5 5.67 3.87 16.04
CA ASN A 5 4.27 3.43 16.07
C ASN A 5 3.39 4.48 15.41
N ILE A 6 2.53 4.05 14.48
CA ILE A 6 1.66 4.95 13.73
C ILE A 6 0.23 4.47 13.89
N ILE A 7 -0.67 5.39 14.25
CA ILE A 7 -2.12 5.20 14.17
C ILE A 7 -2.66 6.04 13.03
N LEU A 8 -3.56 5.45 12.26
CA LEU A 8 -4.25 6.12 11.16
C LEU A 8 -5.72 5.71 11.10
N THR A 9 -6.53 6.57 10.49
CA THR A 9 -7.95 6.30 10.21
C THR A 9 -8.16 6.18 8.72
N THR A 10 -8.89 5.16 8.27
CA THR A 10 -9.33 5.07 6.87
C THR A 10 -10.33 6.20 6.57
N THR A 11 -10.06 7.02 5.54
CA THR A 11 -10.96 8.13 5.12
C THR A 11 -11.72 7.80 3.84
N SER A 12 -11.42 6.65 3.26
CA SER A 12 -12.19 6.01 2.19
C SER A 12 -12.09 4.49 2.36
N PRO A 13 -12.92 3.70 1.66
CA PRO A 13 -12.79 2.25 1.69
C PRO A 13 -11.44 1.79 1.15
N TRP A 14 -10.82 0.81 1.80
CA TRP A 14 -9.54 0.25 1.34
C TRP A 14 -9.77 -1.04 0.56
N TYR A 15 -9.43 -1.01 -0.72
CA TYR A 15 -9.40 -2.20 -1.56
C TYR A 15 -7.99 -2.79 -1.56
N VAL A 16 -7.74 -3.77 -0.69
CA VAL A 16 -6.41 -4.36 -0.46
C VAL A 16 -6.35 -5.83 -0.90
N ALA A 17 -7.02 -6.15 -2.00
CA ALA A 17 -6.95 -7.48 -2.61
C ALA A 17 -5.64 -7.68 -3.39
N PHE A 18 -5.12 -8.90 -3.37
CA PHE A 18 -4.10 -9.34 -4.32
C PHE A 18 -4.75 -9.78 -5.64
N PRO A 19 -4.02 -9.74 -6.76
CA PRO A 19 -4.45 -10.41 -7.99
C PRO A 19 -4.86 -11.85 -7.67
N GLU A 20 -5.95 -12.33 -8.30
CA GLU A 20 -6.45 -13.71 -8.17
C GLU A 20 -7.07 -14.10 -6.81
N ASN A 21 -7.19 -13.17 -5.85
CA ASN A 21 -7.89 -13.43 -4.59
C ASN A 21 -9.42 -13.34 -4.75
N GLU A 22 -10.01 -14.20 -5.59
CA GLU A 22 -11.46 -14.24 -5.81
C GLU A 22 -12.18 -15.13 -4.79
N SER A 23 -13.39 -14.72 -4.41
CA SER A 23 -14.26 -15.52 -3.55
C SER A 23 -14.67 -16.82 -4.24
N LYS A 24 -14.45 -17.94 -3.54
CA LYS A 24 -14.94 -19.26 -3.97
C LYS A 24 -16.47 -19.37 -3.95
N GLU A 25 -17.12 -18.62 -3.07
CA GLU A 25 -18.58 -18.64 -2.87
C GLU A 25 -19.28 -17.59 -3.73
N SER A 26 -18.68 -16.40 -3.88
CA SER A 26 -19.23 -15.28 -4.65
C SER A 26 -18.37 -15.03 -5.90
N LYS A 27 -18.67 -15.75 -7.00
CA LYS A 27 -17.94 -15.61 -8.28
C LYS A 27 -17.81 -14.12 -8.68
N GLY A 28 -16.59 -13.69 -8.99
CA GLY A 28 -16.29 -12.33 -9.44
C GLY A 28 -16.20 -11.28 -8.33
N VAL A 29 -16.12 -11.70 -7.06
CA VAL A 29 -15.80 -10.82 -5.93
C VAL A 29 -14.33 -10.97 -5.56
N SER A 30 -13.53 -9.93 -5.74
CA SER A 30 -12.16 -9.89 -5.22
C SER A 30 -12.17 -9.59 -3.73
N LEU A 31 -11.55 -10.46 -2.93
CA LEU A 31 -11.53 -10.40 -1.48
C LEU A 31 -10.35 -9.58 -0.95
N THR A 32 -10.60 -8.83 0.11
CA THR A 32 -9.57 -8.12 0.86
C THR A 32 -8.69 -9.13 1.58
N GLN A 33 -7.39 -8.82 1.69
CA GLN A 33 -6.45 -9.62 2.46
C GLN A 33 -6.87 -9.67 3.94
N LYS A 34 -6.82 -10.86 4.52
CA LYS A 34 -7.09 -11.09 5.94
C LYS A 34 -5.98 -11.93 6.56
N LYS A 35 -5.76 -11.75 7.85
CA LYS A 35 -4.93 -12.61 8.69
C LYS A 35 -5.77 -13.25 9.79
N SER A 36 -5.33 -14.43 10.23
CA SER A 36 -5.97 -15.14 11.34
C SER A 36 -5.38 -14.67 12.66
N VAL A 37 -6.20 -14.02 13.49
CA VAL A 37 -5.87 -13.63 14.86
C VAL A 37 -6.77 -14.43 15.79
N PHE A 38 -6.22 -15.45 16.44
CA PHE A 38 -6.95 -16.34 17.37
C PHE A 38 -8.25 -16.93 16.76
N GLY A 39 -8.19 -17.32 15.48
CA GLY A 39 -9.34 -17.90 14.76
C GLY A 39 -10.27 -16.86 14.12
N GLN A 40 -10.11 -15.58 14.43
CA GLN A 40 -10.81 -14.48 13.79
C GLN A 40 -10.09 -14.03 12.52
N GLN A 41 -10.84 -13.81 11.45
CA GLN A 41 -10.31 -13.21 10.22
C GLN A 41 -10.33 -11.69 10.34
N VAL A 42 -9.15 -11.09 10.47
CA VAL A 42 -8.96 -9.64 10.59
C VAL A 42 -8.43 -9.11 9.26
N PRO A 43 -9.10 -8.14 8.62
CA PRO A 43 -8.58 -7.56 7.38
C PRO A 43 -7.30 -6.78 7.65
N CYS A 44 -6.33 -6.81 6.74
CA CYS A 44 -5.07 -6.07 6.91
C CYS A 44 -4.49 -5.61 5.56
N TYR A 45 -3.58 -4.64 5.62
CA TYR A 45 -2.67 -4.35 4.51
C TYR A 45 -1.27 -4.84 4.85
N LEU A 46 -0.70 -5.69 3.99
CA LEU A 46 0.56 -6.35 4.30
C LEU A 46 1.74 -5.36 4.38
N GLY A 47 2.59 -5.52 5.39
CA GLY A 47 3.76 -4.67 5.64
C GLY A 47 4.74 -4.66 4.47
N ASN A 48 4.83 -5.75 3.70
CA ASN A 48 5.64 -5.80 2.48
C ASN A 48 5.20 -4.79 1.41
N GLY A 49 3.89 -4.51 1.31
CA GLY A 49 3.35 -3.48 0.42
C GLY A 49 3.83 -2.10 0.83
N LEU A 50 3.79 -1.81 2.14
CA LEU A 50 4.24 -0.55 2.73
C LEU A 50 5.76 -0.36 2.59
N ARG A 51 6.54 -1.40 2.90
CA ARG A 51 7.99 -1.46 2.68
C ARG A 51 8.35 -1.12 1.23
N GLY A 52 7.57 -1.65 0.28
CA GLY A 52 7.69 -1.31 -1.13
C GLY A 52 7.44 0.18 -1.40
N GLN A 53 6.41 0.79 -0.80
CA GLN A 53 6.15 2.24 -0.98
C GLN A 53 7.27 3.11 -0.41
N PHE A 54 7.79 2.77 0.76
CA PHE A 54 8.88 3.51 1.38
C PHE A 54 10.13 3.47 0.49
N ARG A 55 10.47 2.28 0.01
CA ARG A 55 11.57 2.07 -0.93
C ARG A 55 11.43 2.94 -2.18
N ARG A 56 10.27 2.91 -2.82
CA ARG A 56 10.01 3.69 -4.04
C ARG A 56 10.13 5.20 -3.82
N SER A 57 9.73 5.68 -2.65
CA SER A 57 9.78 7.10 -2.32
C SER A 57 11.22 7.59 -2.26
N ILE A 58 12.10 6.88 -1.55
CA ILE A 58 13.54 7.25 -1.49
C ILE A 58 14.26 6.95 -2.80
N GLY A 59 13.93 5.85 -3.47
CA GLY A 59 14.46 5.54 -4.79
C GLY A 59 14.15 6.64 -5.81
N GLN A 60 12.97 7.26 -5.73
CA GLN A 60 12.61 8.40 -6.58
C GLN A 60 13.46 9.63 -6.27
N LEU A 61 13.73 9.94 -5.00
CA LEU A 61 14.61 11.05 -4.62
C LEU A 61 16.03 10.88 -5.16
N ILE A 62 16.57 9.64 -5.14
CA ILE A 62 17.87 9.33 -5.74
C ILE A 62 17.83 9.55 -7.26
N ILE A 63 16.79 9.07 -7.93
CA ILE A 63 16.63 9.25 -9.38
C ILE A 63 16.56 10.75 -9.73
N ASP A 64 15.82 11.53 -8.96
CA ASP A 64 15.67 12.97 -9.18
C ASP A 64 16.99 13.72 -8.92
N SER A 65 17.74 13.32 -7.89
CA SER A 65 19.11 13.82 -7.60
C SER A 65 20.06 13.55 -8.77
N LEU A 66 20.16 12.30 -9.24
CA LEU A 66 21.02 11.93 -10.39
C LEU A 66 20.59 12.67 -11.66
N ARG A 67 19.28 12.78 -11.91
CA ARG A 67 18.74 13.54 -13.04
C ARG A 67 19.13 15.01 -12.97
N SER A 68 19.11 15.63 -11.79
CA SER A 68 19.53 17.03 -11.61
C SER A 68 21.01 17.27 -11.96
N LYS A 69 21.84 16.23 -11.85
CA LYS A 69 23.25 16.22 -12.26
C LYS A 69 23.45 15.90 -13.75
N GLY A 70 22.37 15.66 -14.51
CA GLY A 70 22.44 15.26 -15.93
C GLY A 70 22.72 13.77 -16.15
N GLU A 71 22.59 12.94 -15.11
CA GLU A 71 22.89 11.52 -15.17
C GLU A 71 21.63 10.67 -15.44
N THR A 72 21.84 9.48 -15.99
CA THR A 72 20.78 8.50 -16.25
C THR A 72 21.16 7.12 -15.74
N ILE A 73 20.16 6.34 -15.29
CA ILE A 73 20.37 4.99 -14.76
C ILE A 73 19.84 3.91 -15.73
N PRO A 74 20.48 2.73 -15.77
CA PRO A 74 19.96 1.58 -16.49
C PRO A 74 18.59 1.10 -15.97
N ALA A 75 17.82 0.45 -16.84
CA ALA A 75 16.47 -0.03 -16.51
C ALA A 75 16.44 -1.05 -15.35
N ASN A 76 17.45 -1.93 -15.24
CA ASN A 76 17.56 -2.87 -14.12
C ASN A 76 17.81 -2.17 -12.79
N VAL A 77 18.57 -1.07 -12.78
CA VAL A 77 18.79 -0.24 -11.58
C VAL A 77 17.48 0.43 -11.18
N PHE A 78 16.73 0.97 -12.15
CA PHE A 78 15.40 1.52 -11.89
C PHE A 78 14.48 0.46 -11.27
N ILE A 79 14.37 -0.73 -11.86
CA ILE A 79 13.56 -1.83 -11.31
C ILE A 79 14.04 -2.22 -9.90
N GLY A 80 15.34 -2.29 -9.69
CA GLY A 80 15.98 -2.58 -8.41
C GLY A 80 15.64 -1.56 -7.33
N LEU A 81 15.68 -0.26 -7.66
CA LEU A 81 15.25 0.81 -6.76
C LEU A 81 13.75 0.75 -6.43
N GLN A 82 12.91 0.19 -7.30
CA GLN A 82 11.47 0.13 -7.05
C GLN A 82 11.03 -1.15 -6.30
N THR A 83 11.74 -2.25 -6.51
CA THR A 83 11.32 -3.59 -6.06
C THR A 83 12.26 -4.22 -5.03
N GLY A 84 13.51 -3.76 -4.96
CA GLY A 84 14.57 -4.31 -4.12
C GLY A 84 15.37 -5.43 -4.79
N SER A 85 15.02 -5.87 -6.00
CA SER A 85 15.81 -6.86 -6.76
C SER A 85 16.05 -6.40 -8.19
N ALA A 86 17.27 -6.61 -8.69
CA ALA A 86 17.60 -6.33 -10.09
C ALA A 86 17.05 -7.40 -11.06
N SER A 87 16.73 -8.60 -10.56
CA SER A 87 16.28 -9.74 -11.36
C SER A 87 15.40 -10.70 -10.53
N ALA A 88 14.75 -11.66 -11.20
CA ALA A 88 14.02 -12.73 -10.51
C ALA A 88 14.94 -13.78 -9.85
N GLN A 89 16.22 -13.82 -10.22
CA GLN A 89 17.21 -14.77 -9.74
C GLN A 89 18.39 -14.01 -9.12
N PRO A 90 18.45 -13.92 -7.78
CA PRO A 90 19.56 -13.29 -7.10
C PRO A 90 20.89 -13.92 -7.52
N ASP A 91 21.93 -13.09 -7.61
CA ASP A 91 23.29 -13.57 -7.73
C ASP A 91 23.62 -14.40 -6.47
N LYS A 92 24.13 -15.61 -6.70
CA LYS A 92 24.47 -16.58 -5.65
C LYS A 92 25.90 -16.39 -5.13
N SER A 93 26.67 -15.47 -5.72
CA SER A 93 27.99 -15.12 -5.22
C SER A 93 27.90 -14.53 -3.81
N MET A 94 28.90 -14.86 -2.98
CA MET A 94 28.97 -14.33 -1.62
C MET A 94 29.27 -12.83 -1.66
N ASN A 95 28.62 -12.07 -0.77
CA ASN A 95 28.96 -10.65 -0.58
C ASN A 95 30.37 -10.53 0.04
N SER A 96 31.19 -9.64 -0.52
CA SER A 96 32.49 -9.29 0.08
C SER A 96 32.30 -8.48 1.36
N VAL A 97 33.30 -8.49 2.26
CA VAL A 97 33.26 -7.69 3.50
C VAL A 97 33.21 -6.20 3.17
N GLU A 98 33.93 -5.79 2.13
CA GLU A 98 33.97 -4.42 1.62
C GLU A 98 32.58 -3.98 1.13
N GLU A 99 31.88 -4.84 0.39
CA GLU A 99 30.52 -4.54 -0.07
C GLU A 99 29.52 -4.47 1.08
N LEU A 100 29.60 -5.38 2.05
CA LEU A 100 28.75 -5.36 3.24
C LEU A 100 28.99 -4.07 4.05
N THR A 101 30.24 -3.64 4.19
CA THR A 101 30.61 -2.42 4.91
C THR A 101 30.16 -1.16 4.17
N ARG A 102 30.37 -1.12 2.84
CA ARG A 102 29.97 0.01 2.00
C ARG A 102 28.44 0.14 1.96
N SER A 103 27.73 -0.96 1.69
CA SER A 103 26.26 -0.96 1.67
C SER A 103 25.66 -0.60 3.03
N ALA A 104 26.28 -1.04 4.13
CA ALA A 104 25.88 -0.68 5.49
C ALA A 104 25.90 0.84 5.74
N GLN A 105 26.79 1.61 5.10
CA GLN A 105 26.85 3.06 5.28
C GLN A 105 25.96 3.81 4.28
N HIS A 106 25.71 3.23 3.12
CA HIS A 106 24.89 3.85 2.08
C HIS A 106 23.45 4.13 2.57
N VAL A 107 22.95 5.35 2.37
CA VAL A 107 21.64 5.83 2.84
C VAL A 107 20.47 4.93 2.41
N TYR A 108 20.46 4.52 1.15
CA TYR A 108 19.44 3.64 0.60
C TYR A 108 19.71 2.14 0.80
N MET A 109 20.88 1.63 0.37
CA MET A 109 21.16 0.19 0.43
C MET A 109 21.26 -0.32 1.87
N GLY A 110 21.81 0.45 2.79
CA GLY A 110 21.92 0.06 4.19
C GLY A 110 20.56 0.00 4.88
N LEU A 111 19.63 0.86 4.47
CA LEU A 111 18.26 0.84 4.98
C LEU A 111 17.42 -0.27 4.34
N PHE A 112 17.24 -0.21 3.02
CA PHE A 112 16.27 -1.05 2.29
C PHE A 112 16.80 -2.43 1.90
N GLY A 113 18.12 -2.61 1.90
CA GLY A 113 18.78 -3.82 1.40
C GLY A 113 18.47 -4.11 -0.07
N GLY A 114 18.58 -5.38 -0.45
CA GLY A 114 18.28 -5.85 -1.80
C GLY A 114 19.49 -5.78 -2.73
N GLY A 115 19.27 -5.45 -4.00
CA GLY A 115 20.32 -5.46 -5.02
C GLY A 115 20.53 -6.83 -5.64
N ALA A 116 21.58 -6.96 -6.44
CA ALA A 116 21.92 -8.20 -7.15
C ALA A 116 22.13 -9.39 -6.20
N ARG A 117 22.74 -9.15 -5.04
CA ARG A 117 23.12 -10.16 -4.04
C ARG A 117 22.29 -10.15 -2.75
N THR A 118 21.12 -9.49 -2.78
CA THR A 118 20.16 -9.48 -1.64
C THR A 118 20.79 -9.03 -0.31
N LEU A 119 21.32 -7.82 -0.28
CA LEU A 119 21.85 -7.19 0.92
C LEU A 119 20.78 -7.08 2.02
N ARG A 120 21.21 -7.17 3.28
CA ARG A 120 20.32 -7.11 4.45
C ARG A 120 19.69 -5.73 4.58
N SER A 121 18.41 -5.70 4.94
CA SER A 121 17.68 -4.48 5.32
C SER A 121 17.77 -4.26 6.83
N ARG A 122 17.83 -3.00 7.26
CA ARG A 122 17.95 -2.61 8.68
C ARG A 122 16.63 -2.19 9.34
N TYR A 123 15.51 -2.41 8.66
CA TYR A 123 14.20 -2.15 9.23
C TYR A 123 13.19 -3.22 8.82
N SER A 124 12.14 -3.33 9.61
CA SER A 124 10.94 -4.13 9.33
C SER A 124 9.69 -3.28 9.56
N VAL A 125 8.61 -3.64 8.88
CA VAL A 125 7.32 -2.98 9.01
C VAL A 125 6.27 -4.04 9.26
N SER A 126 5.45 -3.85 10.29
CA SER A 126 4.31 -4.72 10.56
C SER A 126 3.22 -4.54 9.49
N ASP A 127 2.28 -5.46 9.45
CA ASP A 127 1.05 -5.23 8.70
C ASP A 127 0.28 -4.04 9.28
N ILE A 128 -0.37 -3.27 8.41
CA ILE A 128 -1.35 -2.28 8.83
C ILE A 128 -2.62 -3.04 9.25
N THR A 129 -2.91 -2.98 10.54
CA THR A 129 -3.89 -3.84 11.20
C THR A 129 -4.94 -2.97 11.90
N PRO A 130 -6.24 -3.28 11.79
CA PRO A 130 -7.26 -2.60 12.56
C PRO A 130 -6.99 -2.76 14.06
N ILE A 131 -7.12 -1.68 14.80
CA ILE A 131 -7.07 -1.73 16.26
C ILE A 131 -8.39 -2.34 16.74
N LEU A 132 -8.31 -3.53 17.33
CA LEU A 132 -9.41 -4.29 17.92
C LEU A 132 -8.97 -4.86 19.26
N HIS A 133 -9.92 -5.15 20.15
CA HIS A 133 -9.66 -5.89 21.40
C HIS A 133 -8.84 -7.15 21.13
N SER A 134 -9.27 -7.98 20.16
CA SER A 134 -8.57 -9.22 19.80
C SER A 134 -7.14 -8.98 19.35
N THR A 135 -6.87 -7.94 18.55
CA THR A 135 -5.51 -7.67 18.05
C THR A 135 -4.56 -7.12 19.11
N VAL A 136 -5.08 -6.39 20.11
CA VAL A 136 -4.27 -5.85 21.21
C VAL A 136 -4.03 -6.93 22.26
N GLU A 137 -5.06 -7.67 22.66
CA GLU A 137 -4.98 -8.75 23.67
C GLU A 137 -4.04 -9.88 23.24
N THR A 138 -3.96 -10.17 21.94
CA THR A 138 -3.08 -11.21 21.40
C THR A 138 -1.66 -10.72 21.08
N ASN A 139 -1.33 -9.46 21.38
CA ASN A 139 -0.08 -8.79 21.00
C ASN A 139 0.21 -8.81 19.49
N GLU A 140 -0.83 -8.88 18.65
CA GLU A 140 -0.68 -8.66 17.22
C GLU A 140 -0.34 -7.19 16.94
N ILE A 141 -0.93 -6.29 17.73
CA ILE A 141 -0.59 -4.87 17.81
C ILE A 141 0.24 -4.67 19.08
N VAL A 142 1.49 -4.24 18.91
CA VAL A 142 2.39 -3.87 20.01
C VAL A 142 2.62 -2.37 19.95
N ALA A 143 1.73 -1.62 20.59
CA ALA A 143 1.76 -0.16 20.70
C ALA A 143 1.73 0.27 22.18
N PRO A 144 2.22 1.48 22.52
CA PRO A 144 2.02 2.05 23.85
C PRO A 144 0.54 2.13 24.21
N LYS A 145 0.18 1.75 25.45
CA LYS A 145 -1.22 1.68 25.92
C LYS A 145 -2.02 2.95 25.63
N GLY A 146 -1.45 4.11 25.96
CA GLY A 146 -2.10 5.41 25.74
C GLY A 146 -2.42 5.74 24.28
N MET A 147 -1.86 5.03 23.29
CA MET A 147 -2.23 5.21 21.89
C MET A 147 -3.47 4.39 21.48
N VAL A 148 -3.71 3.24 22.13
CA VAL A 148 -4.78 2.30 21.73
C VAL A 148 -5.99 2.33 22.65
N ASP A 149 -5.83 2.73 23.91
CA ASP A 149 -6.89 2.66 24.92
C ASP A 149 -8.15 3.45 24.51
N GLU A 150 -7.99 4.70 24.05
CA GLU A 150 -9.12 5.52 23.57
C GLU A 150 -9.85 4.89 22.38
N VAL A 151 -9.11 4.20 21.50
CA VAL A 151 -9.71 3.51 20.36
C VAL A 151 -10.52 2.31 20.85
N LEU A 152 -9.97 1.53 21.79
CA LEU A 152 -10.64 0.33 22.32
C LEU A 152 -11.95 0.66 23.06
N ASP A 153 -11.98 1.75 23.82
CA ASP A 153 -13.20 2.19 24.53
C ASP A 153 -14.38 2.45 23.58
N GLY A 154 -14.11 2.84 22.34
CA GLY A 154 -15.11 3.06 21.29
C GLY A 154 -15.56 1.81 20.53
N LEU A 155 -14.97 0.63 20.78
CA LEU A 155 -15.20 -0.58 19.98
C LEU A 155 -16.17 -1.57 20.62
N SER A 156 -17.07 -1.10 21.48
CA SER A 156 -18.10 -1.90 22.14
C SER A 156 -19.50 -1.39 21.82
N TYR A 157 -20.46 -2.30 21.63
CA TYR A 157 -21.87 -1.99 21.41
C TYR A 157 -22.77 -2.88 22.27
N THR A 158 -23.93 -2.36 22.69
CA THR A 158 -24.91 -3.13 23.46
C THR A 158 -25.94 -3.76 22.54
N VAL A 159 -26.13 -5.06 22.67
CA VAL A 159 -27.24 -5.79 22.07
C VAL A 159 -28.27 -6.05 23.16
N ASN A 160 -29.51 -5.64 22.90
CA ASN A 160 -30.65 -5.93 23.77
C ASN A 160 -31.38 -7.17 23.23
N ASP A 161 -31.51 -8.18 24.07
CA ASP A 161 -32.31 -9.39 23.80
C ASP A 161 -33.34 -9.56 24.93
N GLY A 162 -34.50 -8.94 24.75
CA GLY A 162 -35.49 -8.78 25.82
C GLY A 162 -34.95 -7.93 26.97
N ASP A 163 -34.98 -8.48 28.19
CA ASP A 163 -34.44 -7.85 29.40
C ASP A 163 -32.90 -8.00 29.55
N ASN A 164 -32.27 -8.85 28.73
CA ASN A 164 -30.84 -9.07 28.78
C ASN A 164 -30.10 -8.06 27.91
N LYS A 165 -29.19 -7.30 28.54
CA LYS A 165 -28.25 -6.40 27.86
C LYS A 165 -26.89 -7.06 27.81
N THR A 166 -26.37 -7.31 26.62
CA THR A 166 -25.02 -7.86 26.43
C THR A 166 -24.15 -6.84 25.70
N VAL A 167 -23.00 -6.51 26.29
CA VAL A 167 -21.97 -5.71 25.60
C VAL A 167 -21.16 -6.65 24.71
N LYS A 168 -21.06 -6.31 23.43
CA LYS A 168 -20.27 -7.03 22.44
C LYS A 168 -19.16 -6.13 21.89
N ALA A 169 -17.98 -6.70 21.71
CA ALA A 169 -16.89 -6.03 21.01
C ALA A 169 -17.08 -6.11 19.50
N ILE A 170 -16.55 -5.13 18.77
CA ILE A 170 -16.48 -5.15 17.31
C ILE A 170 -15.49 -6.21 16.85
N GLU A 171 -15.91 -7.01 15.89
CA GLU A 171 -15.14 -8.10 15.31
C GLU A 171 -14.59 -7.76 13.92
N GLY A 172 -13.49 -8.41 13.51
CA GLY A 172 -12.80 -8.12 12.25
C GLY A 172 -13.67 -8.23 10.99
N TRP A 173 -14.62 -9.18 10.95
CA TRP A 173 -15.57 -9.31 9.84
C TRP A 173 -16.60 -8.17 9.78
N GLN A 174 -16.78 -7.41 10.87
CA GLN A 174 -17.66 -6.24 10.88
C GLN A 174 -16.99 -5.01 10.25
N LEU A 175 -15.67 -5.04 10.07
CA LEU A 175 -14.89 -3.95 9.47
C LEU A 175 -14.82 -4.02 7.93
N ILE A 176 -15.32 -5.10 7.34
CA ILE A 176 -15.35 -5.29 5.88
C ILE A 176 -16.74 -5.00 5.32
N GLU A 177 -16.79 -4.53 4.08
CA GLU A 177 -18.01 -4.41 3.29
C GLU A 177 -17.81 -4.96 1.89
N LYS A 178 -18.87 -5.55 1.32
CA LYS A 178 -18.90 -5.95 -0.09
C LYS A 178 -19.55 -4.85 -0.90
N ARG A 179 -18.85 -4.37 -1.92
CA ARG A 179 -19.31 -3.37 -2.87
C ARG A 179 -19.46 -3.99 -4.25
N TRP A 180 -20.47 -3.54 -4.97
CA TRP A 180 -20.74 -3.96 -6.33
C TRP A 180 -20.72 -2.75 -7.24
N PHE A 181 -19.99 -2.86 -8.34
CA PHE A 181 -19.91 -1.85 -9.37
C PHE A 181 -20.36 -2.45 -10.68
N THR A 182 -21.34 -1.83 -11.31
CA THR A 182 -21.72 -2.17 -12.67
C THR A 182 -20.99 -1.23 -13.60
N LYS A 183 -19.94 -1.72 -14.26
CA LYS A 183 -19.45 -1.11 -15.49
C LYS A 183 -20.55 -1.29 -16.52
N VAL A 184 -21.00 -0.21 -17.15
CA VAL A 184 -21.93 -0.21 -18.29
C VAL A 184 -21.48 0.95 -19.17
N ASP A 185 -21.49 0.77 -20.48
CA ASP A 185 -21.21 1.87 -21.41
C ASP A 185 -22.40 2.82 -21.56
N ASP A 186 -22.13 4.00 -22.12
CA ASP A 186 -23.13 5.04 -22.30
C ASP A 186 -24.15 4.71 -23.41
N PHE A 187 -23.80 3.85 -24.39
CA PHE A 187 -24.76 3.38 -25.39
C PHE A 187 -25.83 2.49 -24.75
N GLU A 188 -25.42 1.49 -23.94
CA GLU A 188 -26.34 0.63 -23.20
C GLU A 188 -27.17 1.40 -22.15
N ARG A 189 -26.66 2.54 -21.64
CA ARG A 189 -27.41 3.43 -20.74
C ARG A 189 -28.36 4.40 -21.46
N GLY A 190 -28.27 4.50 -22.78
CA GLY A 190 -29.01 5.52 -23.54
C GLY A 190 -28.51 6.95 -23.31
N ASN A 191 -27.29 7.12 -22.78
CA ASN A 191 -26.63 8.41 -22.61
C ASN A 191 -25.96 8.86 -23.91
N VAL A 192 -26.69 8.78 -25.02
CA VAL A 192 -26.17 9.11 -26.35
C VAL A 192 -26.62 10.51 -26.71
N THR A 193 -25.69 11.47 -26.71
CA THR A 193 -25.96 12.85 -27.13
C THR A 193 -25.76 13.01 -28.63
N PHE A 194 -26.37 14.04 -29.23
CA PHE A 194 -26.16 14.36 -30.65
C PHE A 194 -24.68 14.64 -30.97
N GLU A 195 -24.00 15.38 -30.09
CA GLU A 195 -22.56 15.65 -30.20
C GLU A 195 -21.72 14.37 -30.20
N LEU A 196 -22.11 13.35 -29.41
CA LEU A 196 -21.41 12.07 -29.38
C LEU A 196 -21.57 11.31 -30.70
N LEU A 197 -22.78 11.31 -31.28
CA LEU A 197 -23.04 10.66 -32.57
C LEU A 197 -22.21 11.27 -33.71
N ASP A 198 -22.04 12.59 -33.71
CA ASP A 198 -21.24 13.30 -34.72
C ASP A 198 -19.74 12.98 -34.63
N THR A 199 -19.27 12.54 -33.45
CA THR A 199 -17.87 12.14 -33.23
C THR A 199 -17.58 10.66 -33.52
N ILE A 200 -18.61 9.84 -33.72
CA ILE A 200 -18.47 8.40 -33.97
C ILE A 200 -18.48 8.16 -35.49
N GLU A 201 -17.50 7.41 -35.99
CA GLU A 201 -17.49 6.98 -37.39
C GLU A 201 -18.76 6.16 -37.70
N ASN A 202 -19.50 6.55 -38.75
CA ASN A 202 -20.84 6.03 -39.11
C ASN A 202 -21.94 6.30 -38.06
N GLY A 203 -21.68 7.18 -37.08
CA GLY A 203 -22.64 7.79 -36.18
C GLY A 203 -23.70 6.83 -35.61
N ALA A 204 -24.97 7.13 -35.90
CA ALA A 204 -26.11 6.36 -35.39
C ALA A 204 -26.16 4.90 -35.88
N GLU A 205 -25.66 4.61 -37.08
CA GLU A 205 -25.62 3.25 -37.63
C GLU A 205 -24.65 2.37 -36.82
N ALA A 206 -23.45 2.88 -36.53
CA ALA A 206 -22.47 2.18 -35.70
C ALA A 206 -22.99 1.88 -34.28
N VAL A 207 -23.73 2.83 -33.67
CA VAL A 207 -24.35 2.62 -32.36
C VAL A 207 -25.45 1.56 -32.43
N SER A 208 -26.28 1.58 -33.47
CA SER A 208 -27.32 0.57 -33.70
C SER A 208 -26.74 -0.83 -33.88
N ASP A 209 -25.67 -0.95 -34.66
CA ASP A 209 -24.97 -2.21 -34.90
C ASP A 209 -24.33 -2.75 -33.63
N TYR A 210 -23.71 -1.88 -32.83
CA TYR A 210 -23.14 -2.25 -31.53
C TYR A 210 -24.20 -2.82 -30.59
N LEU A 211 -25.34 -2.13 -30.43
CA LEU A 211 -26.43 -2.55 -29.56
C LEU A 211 -27.08 -3.86 -30.03
N SER A 212 -27.33 -3.97 -31.34
CA SER A 212 -27.91 -5.17 -31.96
C SER A 212 -26.97 -6.38 -31.85
N GLY A 213 -25.67 -6.17 -32.08
CA GLY A 213 -24.64 -7.19 -31.93
C GLY A 213 -24.53 -7.70 -30.49
N ASN A 214 -24.60 -6.81 -29.50
CA ASN A 214 -24.62 -7.20 -28.09
C ASN A 214 -25.88 -7.97 -27.69
N ALA A 215 -27.05 -7.58 -28.23
CA ALA A 215 -28.30 -8.30 -28.00
C ALA A 215 -28.25 -9.72 -28.56
N GLU A 216 -27.68 -9.89 -29.76
CA GLU A 216 -27.53 -11.20 -30.39
C GLU A 216 -26.49 -12.08 -29.67
N ASN A 217 -25.33 -11.53 -29.29
CA ASN A 217 -24.34 -12.22 -28.46
C ASN A 217 -24.96 -12.73 -27.14
N SER A 218 -25.82 -11.94 -26.50
CA SER A 218 -26.53 -12.33 -25.28
C SER A 218 -27.46 -13.53 -25.50
N LYS A 219 -28.21 -13.56 -26.61
CA LYS A 219 -29.07 -14.69 -26.98
C LYS A 219 -28.25 -15.96 -27.24
N GLN A 220 -27.20 -15.85 -28.05
CA GLN A 220 -26.31 -16.97 -28.37
C GLN A 220 -25.67 -17.57 -27.10
N ARG A 221 -25.22 -16.72 -26.16
CA ARG A 221 -24.67 -17.17 -24.87
C ARG A 221 -25.68 -17.87 -23.97
N LYS A 222 -26.96 -17.47 -24.00
CA LYS A 222 -28.02 -18.17 -23.26
C LYS A 222 -28.34 -19.52 -23.90
N ALA A 223 -28.39 -19.59 -25.23
CA ALA A 223 -28.60 -20.85 -25.94
C ALA A 223 -27.45 -21.83 -25.68
N ALA A 224 -26.19 -21.38 -25.78
CA ALA A 224 -24.99 -22.20 -25.56
C ALA A 224 -24.83 -22.71 -24.12
N LYS A 225 -25.42 -22.03 -23.11
CA LYS A 225 -25.47 -22.54 -21.72
C LYS A 225 -26.43 -23.71 -21.54
N ASN A 226 -27.44 -23.82 -22.40
CA ASN A 226 -28.48 -24.85 -22.33
C ASN A 226 -28.16 -26.06 -23.22
N SER A 227 -27.13 -25.98 -24.06
CA SER A 227 -26.59 -27.09 -24.84
C SER A 227 -25.31 -27.63 -24.21
N ASP A 228 -25.08 -28.94 -24.24
CA ASP A 228 -23.82 -29.61 -23.81
C ASP A 228 -22.60 -29.27 -24.69
N SER A 229 -22.67 -28.18 -25.45
CA SER A 229 -21.61 -27.69 -26.34
C SER A 229 -20.46 -27.10 -25.53
N LYS A 230 -19.24 -27.60 -25.76
CA LYS A 230 -17.98 -27.11 -25.13
C LYS A 230 -17.50 -25.74 -25.65
N GLU A 231 -18.19 -25.14 -26.62
CA GLU A 231 -17.73 -23.91 -27.26
C GLU A 231 -18.07 -22.68 -26.40
N LYS A 232 -17.03 -22.04 -25.87
CA LYS A 232 -17.18 -20.91 -24.93
C LYS A 232 -17.38 -19.62 -25.71
N ILE A 233 -18.63 -19.24 -25.93
CA ILE A 233 -18.97 -17.94 -26.54
C ILE A 233 -18.57 -16.81 -25.58
N THR A 234 -17.67 -15.94 -26.04
CA THR A 234 -17.14 -14.81 -25.26
C THR A 234 -18.12 -13.63 -25.27
N LYS A 235 -18.24 -12.95 -24.14
CA LYS A 235 -19.08 -11.75 -24.01
C LYS A 235 -18.45 -10.59 -24.77
N THR A 236 -19.21 -9.94 -25.65
CA THR A 236 -18.77 -8.76 -26.40
C THR A 236 -19.09 -7.44 -25.70
N SER A 237 -20.18 -7.39 -24.91
CA SER A 237 -20.52 -6.15 -24.22
C SER A 237 -19.56 -5.84 -23.08
N VAL A 238 -19.25 -4.55 -22.92
CA VAL A 238 -18.32 -4.06 -21.89
C VAL A 238 -18.97 -3.99 -20.51
N ALA A 239 -20.30 -4.15 -20.44
CA ALA A 239 -20.99 -4.15 -19.17
C ALA A 239 -20.51 -5.32 -18.31
N ASN A 240 -20.11 -5.06 -17.07
CA ASN A 240 -19.72 -6.11 -16.15
C ASN A 240 -20.03 -5.70 -14.72
N MET A 241 -20.50 -6.66 -13.93
CA MET A 241 -20.64 -6.46 -12.50
C MET A 241 -19.34 -6.92 -11.83
N LEU A 242 -18.65 -5.99 -11.19
CA LEU A 242 -17.43 -6.21 -10.44
C LEU A 242 -17.78 -6.15 -8.96
N GLY A 243 -17.42 -7.18 -8.20
CA GLY A 243 -17.54 -7.18 -6.76
C GLY A 243 -16.19 -6.96 -6.09
N PHE A 244 -16.14 -6.10 -5.07
CA PHE A 244 -14.95 -5.90 -4.24
C PHE A 244 -15.33 -6.00 -2.77
N GLU A 245 -14.53 -6.71 -1.99
CA GLU A 245 -14.54 -6.58 -0.54
C GLU A 245 -13.52 -5.52 -0.14
N THR A 246 -13.93 -4.58 0.72
CA THR A 246 -13.07 -3.49 1.19
C THR A 246 -13.14 -3.33 2.70
N ILE A 247 -12.06 -2.83 3.30
CA ILE A 247 -12.12 -2.30 4.68
C ILE A 247 -12.95 -1.02 4.65
N LYS A 248 -13.88 -0.88 5.59
CA LYS A 248 -14.77 0.29 5.72
C LYS A 248 -13.97 1.58 5.97
N THR A 249 -14.64 2.70 5.71
CA THR A 249 -14.17 4.03 6.13
C THR A 249 -14.36 4.20 7.64
N GLY A 250 -13.51 5.00 8.29
CA GLY A 250 -13.56 5.30 9.73
C GLY A 250 -12.89 4.24 10.60
N VAL A 251 -12.22 3.24 10.01
CA VAL A 251 -11.53 2.19 10.77
C VAL A 251 -10.19 2.72 11.25
N LYS A 252 -9.96 2.65 12.57
CA LYS A 252 -8.67 2.95 13.20
C LYS A 252 -7.72 1.78 12.98
N MET A 253 -6.55 2.07 12.45
CA MET A 253 -5.52 1.10 12.08
C MET A 253 -4.20 1.47 12.75
N HIS A 254 -3.37 0.48 13.00
CA HIS A 254 -2.02 0.63 13.50
C HIS A 254 -1.03 -0.07 12.58
N PHE A 255 0.16 0.51 12.45
CA PHE A 255 1.34 -0.24 12.04
C PHE A 255 2.56 0.27 12.80
N ARG A 256 3.59 -0.58 12.83
CA ARG A 256 4.85 -0.31 13.50
C ARG A 256 6.01 -0.52 12.54
N VAL A 257 6.99 0.37 12.63
CA VAL A 257 8.29 0.24 11.99
C VAL A 257 9.31 -0.05 13.07
N ASP A 258 10.06 -1.13 12.93
CA ASP A 258 11.19 -1.47 13.80
C ASP A 258 12.48 -1.28 13.02
N PHE A 259 13.54 -0.81 13.67
CA PHE A 259 14.84 -0.62 13.04
C PHE A 259 15.99 -1.07 13.93
N ASP A 260 17.06 -1.53 13.28
CA ASP A 260 18.26 -2.05 13.91
C ASP A 260 19.01 -0.93 14.64
N ALA A 261 19.66 -1.24 15.77
CA ALA A 261 20.49 -0.30 16.52
C ALA A 261 21.69 0.24 15.71
N THR A 262 22.04 -0.42 14.60
CA THR A 262 23.13 -0.03 13.70
C THR A 262 22.72 0.92 12.57
N ILE A 263 21.44 1.35 12.51
CA ILE A 263 21.00 2.35 11.53
C ILE A 263 21.75 3.67 11.75
N THR A 264 22.11 4.35 10.66
CA THR A 264 22.74 5.68 10.72
C THR A 264 21.68 6.78 10.76
N GLU A 265 22.09 7.97 11.16
CA GLU A 265 21.27 9.19 11.21
C GLU A 265 20.62 9.49 9.83
N PRO A 266 21.36 9.48 8.70
CA PRO A 266 20.74 9.61 7.37
C PRO A 266 19.78 8.47 7.00
N GLN A 267 20.02 7.25 7.48
CA GLN A 267 19.12 6.12 7.21
C GLN A 267 17.82 6.27 8.00
N PHE A 268 17.86 6.77 9.23
CA PHE A 268 16.68 7.09 10.01
C PHE A 268 15.89 8.25 9.37
N GLY A 269 16.55 9.32 8.95
CA GLY A 269 15.90 10.40 8.21
C GLY A 269 15.28 9.94 6.88
N ALA A 270 15.86 8.91 6.22
CA ALA A 270 15.27 8.30 5.04
C ALA A 270 13.97 7.53 5.34
N LEU A 271 13.85 6.88 6.50
CA LEU A 271 12.58 6.30 6.94
C LEU A 271 11.52 7.38 7.15
N MET A 272 11.90 8.51 7.76
CA MET A 272 11.01 9.63 8.02
C MET A 272 10.53 10.29 6.72
N LEU A 273 11.43 10.57 5.77
CA LEU A 273 11.06 11.07 4.45
C LEU A 273 10.17 10.09 3.66
N ALA A 274 10.44 8.79 3.78
CA ALA A 274 9.61 7.76 3.15
C ALA A 274 8.19 7.74 3.73
N LEU A 275 8.05 7.91 5.05
CA LEU A 275 6.77 8.04 5.72
C LEU A 275 6.03 9.29 5.23
N GLU A 276 6.67 10.46 5.23
CA GLU A 276 6.07 11.72 4.75
C GLU A 276 5.58 11.61 3.31
N ALA A 277 6.40 11.07 2.41
CA ALA A 277 6.04 10.87 1.01
C ALA A 277 4.86 9.90 0.84
N TRP A 278 4.85 8.81 1.60
CA TRP A 278 3.75 7.83 1.55
C TRP A 278 2.43 8.41 2.08
N VAL A 279 2.45 9.11 3.21
CA VAL A 279 1.25 9.74 3.77
C VAL A 279 0.70 10.81 2.81
N ASN A 280 1.57 11.64 2.23
CA ASN A 280 1.14 12.67 1.28
C ASN A 280 0.64 12.10 -0.06
N ARG A 281 1.15 10.93 -0.50
CA ARG A 281 0.54 10.18 -1.62
C ARG A 281 -0.87 9.69 -1.27
N ASN A 282 -1.12 9.48 0.02
CA ASN A 282 -2.40 9.13 0.64
C ASN A 282 -3.12 7.99 -0.08
N TYR A 283 -2.41 6.88 -0.33
CA TYR A 283 -2.95 5.78 -1.13
C TYR A 283 -2.40 4.42 -0.70
N VAL A 284 -3.32 3.51 -0.36
CA VAL A 284 -3.05 2.11 0.01
C VAL A 284 -3.88 1.16 -0.86
N GLY A 285 -3.27 0.03 -1.25
CA GLY A 285 -3.96 -1.02 -2.00
C GLY A 285 -4.12 -0.73 -3.49
N GLY A 286 -5.22 -1.21 -4.05
CA GLY A 286 -5.63 -1.06 -5.45
C GLY A 286 -6.67 0.05 -5.65
N TRP A 287 -6.93 0.40 -6.91
CA TRP A 287 -8.06 1.27 -7.30
C TRP A 287 -8.01 2.71 -6.75
N GLY A 288 -6.81 3.26 -6.53
CA GLY A 288 -6.63 4.65 -6.06
C GLY A 288 -7.20 5.71 -6.99
N ARG A 289 -7.20 5.44 -8.31
CA ARG A 289 -7.82 6.32 -9.31
C ARG A 289 -9.33 6.54 -9.10
N THR A 290 -9.98 5.67 -8.32
CA THR A 290 -11.41 5.77 -7.95
C THR A 290 -11.59 6.13 -6.47
N ASN A 291 -10.58 6.76 -5.86
CA ASN A 291 -10.61 7.26 -4.48
C ASN A 291 -10.72 6.18 -3.38
N PHE A 292 -10.23 4.97 -3.64
CA PHE A 292 -10.02 3.95 -2.60
C PHE A 292 -8.66 4.13 -1.94
N GLY A 293 -8.51 3.62 -0.71
CA GLY A 293 -7.21 3.52 -0.05
C GLY A 293 -6.72 4.81 0.62
N ARG A 294 -7.57 5.83 0.77
CA ARG A 294 -7.28 7.08 1.49
C ARG A 294 -7.34 6.89 3.00
N PHE A 295 -6.51 7.66 3.71
CA PHE A 295 -6.44 7.69 5.16
C PHE A 295 -5.97 9.05 5.69
N LYS A 296 -5.97 9.18 7.02
CA LYS A 296 -5.35 10.28 7.76
C LYS A 296 -4.53 9.68 8.91
N VAL A 297 -3.32 10.16 9.14
CA VAL A 297 -2.51 9.76 10.29
C VAL A 297 -3.04 10.51 11.52
N ASP A 298 -3.36 9.78 12.57
CA ASP A 298 -3.90 10.35 13.81
C ASP A 298 -2.80 10.65 14.81
N ALA A 299 -1.82 9.74 14.92
CA ALA A 299 -0.72 9.87 15.86
C ALA A 299 0.53 9.10 15.41
N ILE A 300 1.69 9.61 15.83
CA ILE A 300 3.00 8.97 15.68
C ILE A 300 3.69 8.96 17.04
N ARG A 301 4.23 7.81 17.45
CA ARG A 301 5.17 7.69 18.57
C ARG A 301 6.50 7.18 18.07
N ILE A 302 7.59 7.85 18.44
CA ILE A 302 8.95 7.43 18.15
C ILE A 302 9.61 7.06 19.48
N ASP A 303 10.12 5.84 19.57
CA ASP A 303 10.89 5.34 20.69
C ASP A 303 12.22 4.80 20.15
N SER A 304 13.32 5.51 20.37
CA SER A 304 14.65 5.13 19.89
C SER A 304 15.72 5.33 20.95
N ASP A 305 16.19 4.23 21.52
CA ASP A 305 17.38 4.25 22.39
C ASP A 305 18.64 4.66 21.61
N ARG A 306 18.69 4.36 20.30
CA ARG A 306 19.86 4.66 19.45
C ARG A 306 20.08 6.18 19.27
N PHE A 307 19.00 6.95 19.21
CA PHE A 307 19.06 8.39 19.00
C PHE A 307 18.62 9.20 20.23
N ASP A 308 18.27 8.53 21.32
CA ASP A 308 17.69 9.14 22.54
C ASP A 308 16.39 9.93 22.25
N ILE A 309 15.56 9.39 21.35
CA ILE A 309 14.31 10.04 20.89
C ILE A 309 13.11 9.31 21.49
N PHE A 310 12.27 10.03 22.24
CA PHE A 310 11.09 9.49 22.92
C PHE A 310 9.87 10.41 22.77
N GLU A 311 9.50 10.69 21.52
CA GLU A 311 8.54 11.73 21.15
C GLU A 311 7.17 11.20 20.70
N SER A 312 6.12 11.97 20.97
CA SER A 312 4.74 11.68 20.56
C SER A 312 4.13 12.87 19.84
N TYR A 313 3.52 12.61 18.69
CA TYR A 313 2.88 13.63 17.84
C TYR A 313 1.44 13.22 17.55
N THR A 314 0.52 14.19 17.65
CA THR A 314 -0.90 14.04 17.31
C THR A 314 -1.20 14.74 15.98
N ASN A 315 -2.44 14.58 15.49
CA ASN A 315 -2.85 15.15 14.21
C ASN A 315 -2.55 16.66 14.08
N GLU A 316 -2.67 17.45 15.15
CA GLU A 316 -2.47 18.90 15.08
C GLU A 316 -1.03 19.27 14.73
N ALA A 317 -0.06 18.49 15.20
CA ALA A 317 1.35 18.70 14.90
C ALA A 317 1.74 18.17 13.51
N LEU A 318 1.02 17.16 13.02
CA LEU A 318 1.37 16.41 11.80
C LEU A 318 0.83 17.01 10.50
N TYR A 319 -0.04 18.01 10.58
CA TYR A 319 -0.69 18.61 9.40
C TYR A 319 -0.59 20.13 9.41
N VAL A 320 -0.17 20.68 8.27
CA VAL A 320 -0.21 22.13 7.97
C VAL A 320 -0.89 22.27 6.61
N ASP A 321 -1.93 23.10 6.53
CA ASP A 321 -2.74 23.30 5.32
C ASP A 321 -3.20 21.98 4.65
N ASP A 322 -3.72 21.05 5.47
CA ASP A 322 -4.15 19.70 5.07
C ASP A 322 -3.05 18.79 4.47
N LYS A 323 -1.79 19.23 4.51
CA LYS A 323 -0.64 18.45 4.07
C LYS A 323 0.06 17.83 5.26
N PHE A 324 0.33 16.53 5.18
CA PHE A 324 1.13 15.86 6.19
C PHE A 324 2.56 16.40 6.14
N THR A 325 3.09 16.79 7.28
CA THR A 325 4.45 17.30 7.37
C THR A 325 5.15 16.82 8.62
N LEU A 326 6.45 16.60 8.49
CA LEU A 326 7.32 16.33 9.63
C LEU A 326 7.98 17.61 10.17
N ALA A 327 7.75 18.77 9.57
CA ALA A 327 8.46 20.01 9.90
C ALA A 327 8.27 20.50 11.35
N ASN A 328 7.20 20.08 12.02
CA ASN A 328 6.92 20.42 13.42
C ASN A 328 7.47 19.38 14.42
N MET A 329 8.20 18.37 13.94
CA MET A 329 8.88 17.42 14.82
C MET A 329 10.15 18.03 15.43
N ALA A 330 10.63 17.43 16.51
CA ALA A 330 11.83 17.84 17.23
C ALA A 330 13.06 18.05 16.32
N ASP A 331 13.95 18.95 16.74
CA ASP A 331 15.10 19.43 15.95
C ASP A 331 16.07 18.31 15.57
N ASP A 332 16.21 17.29 16.42
CA ASP A 332 17.01 16.09 16.17
C ASP A 332 16.50 15.29 14.95
N ILE A 333 15.19 15.07 14.86
CA ILE A 333 14.52 14.44 13.71
C ILE A 333 14.72 15.28 12.45
N GLN A 334 14.59 16.61 12.57
CA GLN A 334 14.83 17.51 11.43
C GLN A 334 16.29 17.44 10.95
N SER A 335 17.25 17.37 11.86
CA SER A 335 18.67 17.22 11.54
C SER A 335 18.92 15.95 10.75
N HIS A 336 18.38 14.81 11.21
CA HIS A 336 18.52 13.53 10.50
C HIS A 336 17.90 13.57 9.09
N ILE A 337 16.75 14.23 8.92
CA ILE A 337 16.12 14.44 7.60
C ILE A 337 17.01 15.31 6.69
N ALA A 338 17.62 16.37 7.23
CA ALA A 338 18.52 17.23 6.48
C ALA A 338 19.78 16.48 6.02
N GLU A 339 20.37 15.67 6.91
CA GLU A 339 21.51 14.80 6.60
C GLU A 339 21.14 13.80 5.50
N THR A 340 19.96 13.17 5.56
CA THR A 340 19.47 12.30 4.48
C THR A 340 19.44 13.00 3.13
N LYS A 341 18.92 14.23 3.07
CA LYS A 341 18.84 14.99 1.82
C LYS A 341 20.23 15.25 1.26
N SER A 342 21.17 15.67 2.12
CA SER A 342 22.58 15.85 1.74
C SER A 342 23.22 14.56 1.24
N GLU A 343 22.96 13.42 1.88
CA GLU A 343 23.48 12.11 1.44
C GLU A 343 22.84 11.65 0.11
N ILE A 344 21.56 11.93 -0.13
CA ILE A 344 20.91 11.64 -1.42
C ILE A 344 21.50 12.51 -2.54
N GLU A 345 21.82 13.76 -2.23
CA GLU A 345 22.51 14.68 -3.16
C GLU A 345 23.96 14.25 -3.44
N SER A 346 24.62 13.56 -2.50
CA SER A 346 25.98 13.05 -2.67
C SER A 346 26.05 11.71 -3.40
N VAL A 347 24.94 10.96 -3.55
CA VAL A 347 24.92 9.64 -4.22
C VAL A 347 25.58 9.71 -5.59
N ASP A 348 26.54 8.82 -5.79
CA ASP A 348 27.24 8.59 -7.04
C ASP A 348 26.48 7.55 -7.92
N ARG A 349 26.42 7.83 -9.22
CA ARG A 349 25.75 6.96 -10.19
C ARG A 349 26.39 5.57 -10.26
N ASP A 350 27.71 5.49 -10.35
CA ASP A 350 28.40 4.24 -10.58
C ASP A 350 28.36 3.38 -9.31
N GLU A 351 28.38 4.02 -8.14
CA GLU A 351 28.08 3.37 -6.88
C GLU A 351 26.68 2.73 -6.88
N ILE A 352 25.61 3.47 -7.18
CA ILE A 352 24.26 2.88 -7.14
C ILE A 352 24.10 1.76 -8.18
N VAL A 353 24.67 1.93 -9.38
CA VAL A 353 24.66 0.91 -10.43
C VAL A 353 25.38 -0.36 -9.97
N SER A 354 26.48 -0.23 -9.22
CA SER A 354 27.27 -1.37 -8.76
C SER A 354 26.46 -2.35 -7.89
N TYR A 355 25.49 -1.86 -7.11
CA TYR A 355 24.66 -2.70 -6.25
C TYR A 355 23.63 -3.56 -7.00
N PHE A 356 23.28 -3.17 -8.22
CA PHE A 356 22.24 -3.83 -9.04
C PHE A 356 22.80 -4.51 -10.28
N THR A 357 24.13 -4.56 -10.42
CA THR A 357 24.81 -5.18 -11.56
C THR A 357 25.43 -6.51 -11.13
N ASN A 358 25.10 -7.59 -11.86
CA ASN A 358 25.69 -8.90 -11.60
C ASN A 358 27.14 -8.91 -12.09
N LEU A 359 28.11 -9.10 -11.18
CA LEU A 359 29.52 -9.19 -11.54
C LEU A 359 29.83 -10.41 -12.44
N ALA A 360 29.01 -11.47 -12.38
CA ALA A 360 29.17 -12.66 -13.22
C ALA A 360 28.78 -12.47 -14.70
N LYS A 361 28.21 -11.31 -15.08
CA LYS A 361 27.84 -10.96 -16.46
C LYS A 361 28.44 -9.62 -16.94
N ALA A 362 29.35 -9.05 -16.15
CA ALA A 362 30.08 -7.83 -16.50
C ALA A 362 31.36 -8.15 -17.27
#